data_AF-A0A815PFV8-F1
#
_entry.id   AF-A0A815PFV8-F1
#
_cell.length_a   1.000
_cell.length_b   1.000
_cell.length_c   1.000
_cell.angle_alpha   90.00
_cell.angle_beta   90.00
_cell.angle_gamma   90.00
#
_symmetry.space_group_name_H-M   'P 1'
#
loop_
_entity.id
_entity.type
_entity.pdbx_description
1 polymer ?
#
loop_
_entity_poly.entity_id
_entity_poly.type
_entity_poly.pdbx_seq_one_letter_code
_entity_poly.pdbx_strand_id
1 'polypeptide(L)'
;MSPINTSTEETKQLRDLYPEIQPYKTGMLKVSEIHTLYYEEVGNPSGKPVVFVHGGPGGGTDPRDRRFFDPEAYRIILYHQR
;
A
#
# COMPACT_ATOMS: atom_id res chain seq x y z
N MET A 1 -26.38 -1.25 49.07
CA MET A 1 -25.62 -0.40 48.13
C MET A 1 -25.01 -1.33 47.09
N SER A 2 -25.58 -1.38 45.89
CA SER A 2 -25.02 -2.15 44.77
C SER A 2 -23.88 -1.34 44.15
N PRO A 3 -22.73 -1.96 43.81
CA PRO A 3 -21.67 -1.24 43.13
C PRO A 3 -22.13 -0.84 41.72
N ILE A 4 -21.81 0.39 41.35
CA ILE A 4 -22.01 0.95 40.01
C ILE A 4 -21.10 0.19 39.04
N ASN A 5 -21.70 -0.44 38.03
CA ASN A 5 -20.97 -1.06 36.94
C ASN A 5 -20.46 0.06 36.02
N THR A 6 -19.22 0.49 36.22
CA THR A 6 -18.56 1.45 35.33
C THR A 6 -18.25 0.73 34.02
N SER A 7 -19.04 1.03 32.98
CA SER A 7 -18.80 0.59 31.61
C SER A 7 -17.41 1.05 31.15
N THR A 8 -16.51 0.10 30.95
CA THR A 8 -15.22 0.30 30.30
C THR A 8 -15.48 0.74 28.85
N GLU A 9 -15.08 1.97 28.50
CA GLU A 9 -15.02 2.41 27.10
C GLU A 9 -14.01 1.52 26.35
N GLU A 10 -14.50 0.74 25.38
CA GLU A 10 -13.63 0.02 24.44
C GLU A 10 -12.87 1.04 23.59
N THR A 11 -11.57 1.20 23.86
CA THR A 11 -10.68 1.97 22.99
C THR A 11 -10.53 1.23 21.67
N LYS A 12 -11.17 1.75 20.61
CA LYS A 12 -11.02 1.24 19.25
C LYS A 12 -9.54 1.31 18.84
N GLN A 13 -8.87 0.16 18.75
CA GLN A 13 -7.52 0.11 18.18
C GLN A 13 -7.54 0.63 16.74
N LEU A 14 -6.68 1.61 16.46
CA LEU A 14 -6.44 2.09 15.10
C LEU A 14 -5.62 1.05 14.34
N ARG A 15 -5.88 0.91 13.04
CA ARG A 15 -5.08 0.03 12.18
C ARG A 15 -3.76 0.72 11.85
N ASP A 16 -2.68 -0.04 11.99
CA ASP A 16 -1.35 0.35 11.53
C ASP A 16 -1.09 -0.14 10.10
N LEU A 17 0.02 0.33 9.53
CA LEU A 17 0.54 -0.17 8.26
C LEU A 17 1.05 -1.62 8.42
N TYR A 18 0.93 -2.42 7.36
CA TYR A 18 1.54 -3.75 7.30
C TYR A 18 3.08 -3.67 7.45
N PRO A 19 3.78 -4.78 7.78
CA PRO A 19 5.24 -4.78 7.87
C PRO A 19 5.93 -4.29 6.58
N GLU A 20 7.18 -3.87 6.71
CA GLU A 20 7.99 -3.49 5.54
C GLU A 20 8.18 -4.69 4.60
N ILE A 21 8.12 -4.41 3.30
CA ILE A 21 8.21 -5.43 2.26
C ILE A 21 8.93 -4.84 1.04
N GLN A 22 9.70 -5.70 0.36
CA GLN A 22 10.41 -5.35 -0.87
C GLN A 22 9.63 -5.85 -2.10
N PRO A 23 9.75 -5.16 -3.24
CA PRO A 23 9.16 -5.64 -4.47
C PRO A 23 9.81 -6.94 -4.90
N TYR A 24 9.00 -7.88 -5.37
CA TYR A 24 9.52 -9.10 -6.00
C TYR A 24 9.84 -8.87 -7.48
N LYS A 25 9.33 -7.78 -8.06
CA LYS A 25 9.60 -7.37 -9.43
C LYS A 25 9.58 -5.85 -9.55
N THR A 26 10.51 -5.32 -10.34
CA THR A 26 10.54 -3.92 -10.76
C THR A 26 10.74 -3.85 -12.27
N GLY A 27 10.41 -2.72 -12.88
CA GLY A 27 10.65 -2.54 -14.30
C GLY A 27 10.40 -1.12 -14.78
N MET A 28 10.68 -0.94 -16.07
CA MET A 28 10.45 0.31 -16.79
C MET A 28 9.50 0.03 -17.96
N LEU A 29 8.41 0.79 -18.08
CA LEU A 29 7.40 0.64 -19.11
C LEU A 29 7.41 1.86 -20.04
N LYS A 30 7.80 1.68 -21.30
CA LYS A 30 7.71 2.74 -22.32
C LYS A 30 6.23 2.99 -22.64
N VAL A 31 5.74 4.22 -22.41
CA VAL A 31 4.33 4.61 -22.64
C VAL A 31 4.16 5.65 -23.74
N SER A 32 5.26 6.22 -24.24
CA SER A 32 5.32 7.11 -25.40
C SER A 32 6.76 7.19 -25.92
N GLU A 33 7.01 8.00 -26.95
CA GLU A 33 8.39 8.20 -27.44
C GLU A 33 9.32 8.88 -26.42
N ILE A 34 8.77 9.69 -25.50
CA ILE A 34 9.56 10.51 -24.57
C ILE A 34 9.39 10.11 -23.10
N HIS A 35 8.47 9.21 -22.77
CA HIS A 35 8.19 8.81 -21.38
C HIS A 35 8.29 7.29 -21.19
N THR A 36 9.03 6.92 -20.15
CA THR A 36 9.17 5.56 -19.63
C THR A 36 8.89 5.59 -18.13
N LEU A 37 7.91 4.82 -17.67
CA LEU A 37 7.46 4.83 -16.28
C LEU A 37 8.14 3.73 -15.49
N TYR A 38 8.63 4.05 -14.30
CA TYR A 38 9.01 3.05 -13.31
C TYR A 38 7.75 2.38 -12.75
N TYR A 39 7.81 1.06 -12.55
CA TYR A 39 6.81 0.32 -11.78
C TYR A 39 7.46 -0.76 -10.93
N GLU A 40 6.74 -1.16 -9.89
CA GLU A 40 7.08 -2.28 -9.04
C GLU A 40 5.85 -3.11 -8.67
N GLU A 41 6.09 -4.40 -8.42
CA GLU A 41 5.09 -5.36 -7.97
C GLU A 41 5.49 -5.92 -6.60
N VAL A 42 4.55 -5.91 -5.66
CA VAL A 42 4.75 -6.23 -4.24
C VAL A 42 3.61 -7.13 -3.74
N GLY A 43 3.85 -7.89 -2.67
CA GLY A 43 2.87 -8.80 -2.07
C GLY A 43 2.75 -10.11 -2.84
N ASN A 44 1.55 -10.69 -2.86
CA ASN A 44 1.27 -12.00 -3.43
C ASN A 44 1.05 -11.89 -4.96
N PRO A 45 1.89 -12.49 -5.82
CA PRO A 45 1.72 -12.46 -7.27
C PRO A 45 0.40 -13.07 -7.78
N SER A 46 -0.22 -13.94 -6.97
CA SER A 46 -1.52 -14.57 -7.23
C SER A 46 -2.67 -13.91 -6.46
N GLY A 47 -2.39 -12.84 -5.70
CA GLY A 47 -3.37 -12.11 -4.92
C GLY A 47 -4.29 -11.23 -5.79
N LYS A 48 -5.28 -10.60 -5.14
CA LYS A 48 -6.17 -9.65 -5.79
C LYS A 48 -5.36 -8.45 -6.32
N PRO A 49 -5.47 -8.07 -7.61
CA PRO A 49 -4.69 -6.96 -8.15
C PRO A 49 -5.18 -5.62 -7.61
N VAL A 50 -4.23 -4.74 -7.27
CA VAL A 50 -4.50 -3.34 -6.89
C VAL A 50 -3.42 -2.42 -7.45
N VAL A 51 -3.82 -1.22 -7.86
CA VAL A 51 -2.92 -0.17 -8.33
C VAL A 51 -2.92 0.97 -7.32
N PHE A 52 -1.73 1.34 -6.84
CA PHE A 52 -1.55 2.52 -6.02
C PHE A 52 -1.30 3.75 -6.90
N VAL A 53 -2.00 4.85 -6.62
CA VAL A 53 -1.87 6.13 -7.34
C VAL A 53 -1.39 7.17 -6.33
N HIS A 54 -0.13 7.60 -6.46
CA HIS A 54 0.44 8.59 -5.57
C HIS A 54 -0.20 9.98 -5.73
N GLY A 55 -0.10 10.80 -4.68
CA GLY A 55 -0.55 12.19 -4.67
C GLY A 55 0.42 13.18 -5.34
N GLY A 56 0.11 14.47 -5.23
CA GLY A 56 0.86 15.56 -5.87
C GLY A 56 0.36 15.90 -7.28
N PRO A 57 1.20 16.52 -8.09
CA PRO A 57 1.79 15.80 -9.21
C PRO A 57 3.32 15.72 -9.07
N GLY A 58 3.95 14.73 -9.70
CA GLY A 58 5.40 14.52 -9.60
C GLY A 58 5.90 14.00 -8.25
N GLY A 59 5.02 13.51 -7.37
CA GLY A 59 5.37 13.03 -6.03
C GLY A 59 6.11 11.69 -5.99
N GLY A 60 5.85 10.80 -6.95
CA GLY A 60 6.41 9.44 -6.96
C GLY A 60 5.87 8.56 -5.83
N THR A 61 6.48 7.38 -5.65
CA THR A 61 6.11 6.43 -4.59
C THR A 61 7.22 6.26 -3.57
N ASP A 62 6.86 5.97 -2.32
CA ASP A 62 7.73 5.74 -1.16
C ASP A 62 7.60 4.29 -0.66
N PRO A 63 8.64 3.69 -0.04
CA PRO A 63 8.53 2.33 0.51
C PRO A 63 7.35 2.11 1.48
N ARG A 64 6.84 3.17 2.13
CA ARG A 64 5.65 3.11 2.98
C ARG A 64 4.37 2.80 2.20
N ASP A 65 4.30 3.19 0.92
CA ASP A 65 3.10 3.00 0.09
C ASP A 65 2.79 1.52 -0.15
N ARG A 66 3.81 0.65 -0.05
CA ARG A 66 3.68 -0.80 -0.14
C ARG A 66 2.86 -1.43 0.99
N ARG A 67 2.67 -0.67 2.08
CA ARG A 67 2.21 -1.18 3.38
C ARG A 67 0.74 -0.88 3.68
N PHE A 68 0.01 -0.27 2.73
CA PHE A 68 -1.42 0.02 2.88
C PHE A 68 -2.33 -1.19 2.62
N PHE A 69 -1.82 -2.20 1.91
CA PHE A 69 -2.57 -3.39 1.52
C PHE A 69 -1.97 -4.63 2.17
N ASP A 70 -2.83 -5.61 2.46
CA ASP A 70 -2.40 -6.91 2.98
C ASP A 70 -1.51 -7.62 1.93
N PRO A 71 -0.22 -7.86 2.22
CA PRO A 71 0.70 -8.44 1.25
C PRO A 71 0.37 -9.89 0.91
N GLU A 72 -0.35 -10.62 1.76
CA GLU A 72 -0.75 -12.01 1.48
C GLU A 72 -1.99 -12.07 0.59
N ALA A 73 -2.86 -11.06 0.67
CA ALA A 73 -4.10 -11.02 -0.10
C ALA A 73 -3.97 -10.30 -1.45
N TYR A 74 -3.04 -9.36 -1.59
CA TYR A 74 -2.97 -8.47 -2.76
C TYR A 74 -1.68 -8.62 -3.58
N ARG A 75 -1.85 -8.51 -4.90
CA ARG A 75 -0.79 -8.16 -5.85
C ARG A 75 -0.80 -6.64 -6.03
N ILE A 76 0.15 -5.97 -5.39
CA ILE A 76 0.20 -4.52 -5.31
C ILE A 76 1.09 -3.99 -6.42
N ILE A 77 0.56 -3.10 -7.25
CA ILE A 77 1.30 -2.43 -8.33
C ILE A 77 1.48 -0.96 -7.97
N LEU A 78 2.72 -0.53 -7.82
CA LEU A 78 3.09 0.88 -7.64
C LEU A 78 3.79 1.36 -8.91
N TYR A 79 3.55 2.62 -9.30
CA TYR A 79 4.21 3.21 -10.46
C TYR A 79 4.42 4.71 -10.27
N HIS A 80 5.44 5.25 -10.94
CA HIS A 80 5.69 6.68 -10.98
C HIS A 80 4.93 7.29 -12.17
N GLN A 81 4.11 8.31 -11.91
CA GLN A 81 3.45 9.09 -12.97
C GLN A 81 4.48 9.85 -13.81
N ARG A 82 4.05 10.41 -14.96
CA ARG A 82 4.90 11.19 -15.89
C ARG A 82 5.43 12.47 -15.25
#